data_AF-A0A7S2QKB6-F1
#
_entry.id   AF-A0A7S2QKB6-F1
#
_cell.length_a   1.000
_cell.length_b   1.000
_cell.length_c   1.000
_cell.angle_alpha   90.00
_cell.angle_beta   90.00
_cell.angle_gamma   90.00
#
_symmetry.space_group_name_H-M   'P 1'
#
loop_
_entity.id
_entity.type
_entity.pdbx_description
1 polymer ?
#
loop_
_entity_poly.entity_id
_entity_poly.type
_entity_poly.pdbx_seq_one_letter_code
_entity_poly.pdbx_strand_id
1 'polypeptide(L)'
;SQMETGTPYMLYKDHCNRKSNQQNLGTIHCSNLCTEIVEYTSPDEVAVCNLASIALPAFVREEERSYDFQRLYEVTKVATRNLNKVIDSNFYPIPEARVSNLRHRPIGLGVQGLADAFMLLRYPFESEEAKRLNRDIFETMYFAACEASCELSARDGPYETYAGSPASEGRLQFDLWGVVPQSGRWDWVGLKQRIAEHGMRNSLLVAPMPTASTAQILGNNESFEPYTQNLYVR
;
A
#
# COMPACT_ATOMS: atom_id res chain seq x y z
N SER A 1 18.69 8.91 23.69
CA SER A 1 17.50 8.20 23.20
C SER A 1 17.76 7.47 21.89
N GLN A 2 17.57 8.04 20.69
CA GLN A 2 17.63 7.26 19.42
C GLN A 2 18.94 6.50 19.20
N MET A 3 20.09 7.10 19.49
CA MET A 3 21.39 6.44 19.38
C MET A 3 21.52 5.23 20.33
N GLU A 4 20.87 5.27 21.48
CA GLU A 4 20.98 4.25 22.53
C GLU A 4 19.93 3.15 22.38
N THR A 5 18.72 3.50 21.93
CA THR A 5 17.55 2.63 21.97
C THR A 5 16.93 2.35 20.61
N GLY A 6 17.43 2.97 19.53
CA GLY A 6 16.80 2.95 18.21
C GLY A 6 15.45 3.69 18.14
N THR A 7 15.03 4.37 19.21
CA THR A 7 13.70 4.97 19.40
C THR A 7 13.78 6.35 20.08
N PRO A 8 12.76 7.23 19.96
CA PRO A 8 11.45 7.02 19.33
C PRO A 8 11.49 6.97 17.80
N TYR A 9 10.45 6.36 17.22
CA TYR A 9 10.18 6.44 15.78
C TYR A 9 9.96 7.89 15.34
N MET A 10 10.23 8.16 14.06
CA MET A 10 10.10 9.50 13.48
C MET A 10 8.96 9.53 12.48
N LEU A 11 7.91 10.30 12.81
CA LEU A 11 6.79 10.56 11.90
C LEU A 11 6.54 12.06 11.77
N TYR A 12 6.25 12.49 10.55
CA TYR A 12 6.05 13.90 10.23
C TYR A 12 4.55 14.19 10.10
N LYS A 13 3.92 14.63 11.20
CA LYS A 13 2.47 14.88 11.31
C LYS A 13 1.88 15.65 10.12
N ASP A 14 2.52 16.73 9.70
CA ASP A 14 2.03 17.58 8.61
C ASP A 14 2.08 16.88 7.25
N HIS A 15 3.04 15.98 7.05
CA HIS A 15 3.10 15.17 5.83
C HIS A 15 2.07 14.03 5.87
N CYS A 16 1.87 13.41 7.03
CA CYS A 16 0.82 12.42 7.23
C CYS A 16 -0.57 13.02 6.94
N ASN A 17 -0.86 14.19 7.48
CA ASN A 17 -2.18 14.82 7.35
C ASN A 17 -2.44 15.39 5.95
N ARG A 18 -1.49 16.16 5.36
CA ARG A 18 -1.70 16.80 4.03
C ARG A 18 -1.78 15.82 2.87
N LYS A 19 -1.34 14.57 3.05
CA LYS A 19 -1.18 13.57 1.99
C LYS A 19 -1.94 12.29 2.31
N SER A 20 -2.97 12.38 3.14
CA SER A 20 -3.88 11.27 3.43
C SER A 20 -5.18 11.45 2.66
N ASN A 21 -5.69 10.37 2.07
CA ASN A 21 -7.04 10.35 1.51
C ASN A 21 -8.13 10.40 2.60
N GLN A 22 -7.77 10.21 3.88
CA GLN A 22 -8.65 10.36 5.03
C GLN A 22 -8.61 11.77 5.65
N GLN A 23 -7.94 12.75 5.02
CA GLN A 23 -7.86 14.11 5.58
C GLN A 23 -9.22 14.80 5.73
N ASN A 24 -10.28 14.29 5.08
CA ASN A 24 -11.65 14.75 5.23
C ASN A 24 -12.31 14.34 6.56
N LEU A 25 -11.72 13.39 7.30
CA LEU A 25 -12.26 12.89 8.57
C LEU A 25 -11.83 13.76 9.76
N GLY A 26 -10.70 14.45 9.63
CA GLY A 26 -10.11 15.26 10.69
C GLY A 26 -8.59 15.09 10.77
N THR A 27 -8.01 15.57 11.86
CA THR A 27 -6.56 15.43 12.08
C THR A 27 -6.22 13.98 12.45
N ILE A 28 -5.28 13.38 11.75
CA ILE A 28 -4.67 12.09 12.11
C ILE A 28 -3.64 12.35 13.20
N HIS A 29 -3.82 11.67 14.34
CA HIS A 29 -3.09 11.95 15.58
C HIS A 29 -1.86 11.05 15.80
N CYS A 30 -1.82 9.86 15.20
CA CYS A 30 -0.74 8.89 15.37
C CYS A 30 -0.63 7.95 14.15
N SER A 31 0.34 7.05 14.22
CA SER A 31 0.44 5.85 13.38
C SER A 31 0.27 4.61 14.26
N ASN A 32 0.32 3.42 13.66
CA ASN A 32 0.39 2.15 14.36
C ASN A 32 1.81 1.80 14.91
N LEU A 33 1.92 0.60 15.48
CA LEU A 33 3.14 0.01 16.05
C LEU A 33 4.35 0.04 15.09
N CYS A 34 4.12 -0.25 13.82
CA CYS A 34 5.20 -0.44 12.83
C CYS A 34 5.40 0.77 11.90
N THR A 35 4.73 1.90 12.18
CA THR A 35 4.89 3.21 11.51
C THR A 35 4.40 3.31 10.06
N GLU A 36 3.78 2.26 9.52
CA GLU A 36 3.31 2.21 8.12
C GLU A 36 1.85 2.66 7.95
N ILE A 37 1.04 2.60 9.01
CA ILE A 37 -0.39 2.92 8.94
C ILE A 37 -0.69 4.31 9.48
N VAL A 38 -1.23 5.15 8.61
CA VAL A 38 -1.63 6.52 8.90
C VAL A 38 -3.14 6.65 8.68
N GLU A 39 -3.90 6.25 9.70
CA GLU A 39 -5.36 6.21 9.69
C GLU A 39 -5.96 7.12 10.77
N TYR A 40 -7.12 7.69 10.49
CA TYR A 40 -7.87 8.51 11.43
C TYR A 40 -8.33 7.71 12.65
N THR A 41 -8.28 8.35 13.82
CA THR A 41 -8.79 7.80 15.09
C THR A 41 -9.53 8.88 15.87
N SER A 42 -10.50 8.46 16.66
CA SER A 42 -11.29 9.30 17.56
C SER A 42 -11.70 8.50 18.80
N PRO A 43 -12.34 9.11 19.81
CA PRO A 43 -12.90 8.35 20.94
C PRO A 43 -13.87 7.24 20.54
N ASP A 44 -14.54 7.37 19.38
CA ASP A 44 -15.54 6.43 18.89
C ASP A 44 -15.00 5.52 17.76
N GLU A 45 -13.75 5.73 17.33
CA GLU A 45 -13.14 5.05 16.19
C GLU A 45 -11.71 4.63 16.47
N VAL A 46 -11.50 3.31 16.51
CA VAL A 46 -10.16 2.71 16.58
C VAL A 46 -9.81 2.14 15.21
N ALA A 47 -8.83 2.74 14.55
CA ALA A 47 -8.35 2.33 13.23
C ALA A 47 -7.90 0.85 13.21
N VAL A 48 -8.12 0.16 12.08
CA VAL A 48 -7.82 -1.27 11.94
C VAL A 48 -7.03 -1.51 10.67
N CYS A 49 -5.94 -2.25 10.83
CA CYS A 49 -5.04 -2.57 9.76
C CYS A 49 -5.33 -3.95 9.15
N ASN A 50 -5.68 -4.01 7.85
CA ASN A 50 -5.90 -5.25 7.11
C ASN A 50 -4.74 -5.45 6.11
N LEU A 51 -3.83 -6.38 6.39
CA LEU A 51 -2.53 -6.45 5.71
C LEU A 51 -2.34 -7.68 4.83
N ALA A 52 -1.68 -7.48 3.68
CA ALA A 52 -1.07 -8.54 2.89
C ALA A 52 0.18 -8.02 2.18
N SER A 53 1.18 -8.89 1.96
CA SER A 53 2.39 -8.54 1.22
C SER A 53 2.54 -9.38 -0.05
N ILE A 54 3.00 -8.72 -1.12
CA ILE A 54 3.26 -9.34 -2.42
C ILE A 54 4.75 -9.73 -2.51
N ALA A 55 5.03 -10.99 -2.87
CA ALA A 55 6.38 -11.48 -3.07
C ALA A 55 6.93 -11.03 -4.43
N LEU A 56 7.70 -9.94 -4.44
CA LEU A 56 8.21 -9.30 -5.67
C LEU A 56 9.09 -10.19 -6.56
N PRO A 57 9.87 -11.17 -6.04
CA PRO A 57 10.67 -12.06 -6.88
C PRO A 57 9.83 -12.94 -7.82
N ALA A 58 8.58 -13.24 -7.46
CA ALA A 58 7.70 -14.11 -8.25
C ALA A 58 7.33 -13.53 -9.63
N PHE A 59 7.63 -12.26 -9.87
CA PHE A 59 7.36 -11.56 -11.14
C PHE A 59 8.63 -11.33 -11.97
N VAL A 60 9.79 -11.79 -11.52
CA VAL A 60 11.03 -11.72 -12.30
C VAL A 60 11.05 -12.85 -13.33
N ARG A 61 11.31 -12.50 -14.59
CA ARG A 61 11.60 -13.47 -15.66
C ARG A 61 13.11 -13.51 -15.86
N GLU A 62 13.77 -14.44 -15.16
CA GLU A 62 15.24 -14.49 -15.09
C GLU A 62 15.90 -14.65 -16.46
N GLU A 63 15.36 -15.51 -17.32
CA GLU A 63 15.88 -15.77 -18.68
C GLU A 63 15.86 -14.51 -19.55
N GLU A 64 14.80 -13.71 -19.44
CA GLU A 64 14.60 -12.47 -20.19
C GLU A 64 15.26 -11.25 -19.50
N ARG A 65 15.69 -11.41 -18.24
CA ARG A 65 16.07 -10.31 -17.34
C ARG A 65 15.02 -9.19 -17.34
N SER A 66 13.76 -9.59 -17.28
CA SER A 66 12.60 -8.68 -17.36
C SER A 66 11.70 -8.84 -16.13
N TYR A 67 10.80 -7.88 -15.92
CA TYR A 67 9.85 -7.87 -14.81
C TYR A 67 8.42 -7.88 -15.34
N ASP A 68 7.60 -8.81 -14.87
CA ASP A 68 6.23 -9.02 -15.32
C ASP A 68 5.24 -8.13 -14.56
N PHE A 69 5.13 -6.87 -15.03
CA PHE A 69 4.20 -5.89 -14.46
C PHE A 69 2.73 -6.27 -14.65
N GLN A 70 2.40 -6.99 -15.72
CA GLN A 70 1.01 -7.41 -15.96
C GLN A 70 0.59 -8.44 -14.89
N ARG A 71 1.47 -9.39 -14.59
CA ARG A 71 1.24 -10.38 -13.54
C ARG A 71 1.19 -9.76 -12.15
N LEU A 72 2.05 -8.78 -11.86
CA LEU A 72 2.00 -8.01 -10.61
C LEU A 72 0.66 -7.28 -10.45
N TYR A 73 0.19 -6.63 -11.52
CA TYR A 73 -1.11 -5.95 -11.56
C TYR A 73 -2.26 -6.93 -11.25
N GLU A 74 -2.31 -8.10 -11.90
CA GLU A 74 -3.34 -9.11 -11.67
C GLU A 74 -3.38 -9.59 -10.21
N VAL A 75 -2.22 -9.92 -9.66
CA VAL A 75 -2.10 -10.41 -8.28
C VAL A 75 -2.48 -9.32 -7.28
N THR A 76 -2.13 -8.06 -7.55
CA THR A 76 -2.50 -6.93 -6.70
C THR A 76 -4.01 -6.71 -6.68
N LYS A 77 -4.71 -6.87 -7.81
CA LYS A 77 -6.19 -6.82 -7.85
C LYS A 77 -6.80 -7.93 -7.00
N VAL A 78 -6.26 -9.15 -7.06
CA VAL A 78 -6.71 -10.27 -6.23
C VAL A 78 -6.49 -9.97 -4.74
N ALA A 79 -5.30 -9.51 -4.35
CA ALA A 79 -4.97 -9.16 -2.97
C ALA A 79 -5.90 -8.05 -2.43
N THR A 80 -6.16 -7.02 -3.24
CA THR A 80 -7.11 -5.94 -2.91
C THR A 80 -8.51 -6.48 -2.60
N ARG A 81 -9.02 -7.38 -3.45
CA ARG A 81 -10.34 -8.01 -3.26
C ARG A 81 -10.38 -8.91 -2.03
N ASN A 82 -9.30 -9.63 -1.75
CA ASN A 82 -9.19 -10.48 -0.57
C ASN A 82 -9.22 -9.65 0.71
N LEU A 83 -8.42 -8.59 0.78
CA LEU A 83 -8.39 -7.68 1.94
C LEU A 83 -9.75 -7.00 2.15
N ASN A 84 -10.43 -6.59 1.08
CA ASN A 84 -11.79 -6.04 1.22
C ASN A 84 -12.79 -7.06 1.79
N LYS A 85 -12.68 -8.35 1.47
CA LYS A 85 -13.51 -9.40 2.07
C LYS A 85 -13.15 -9.67 3.53
N VAL A 86 -11.88 -9.53 3.91
CA VAL A 86 -11.42 -9.66 5.29
C VAL A 86 -12.13 -8.63 6.17
N ILE A 87 -12.29 -7.38 5.73
CA ILE A 87 -13.03 -6.35 6.48
C ILE A 87 -14.41 -6.83 6.93
N ASP A 88 -15.17 -7.48 6.03
CA ASP A 88 -16.53 -7.92 6.36
C ASP A 88 -16.54 -9.23 7.19
N SER A 89 -15.52 -10.06 7.04
CA SER A 89 -15.42 -11.37 7.69
C SER A 89 -14.70 -11.34 9.05
N ASN A 90 -14.02 -10.24 9.37
CA ASN A 90 -13.17 -10.14 10.54
C ASN A 90 -13.99 -10.14 11.84
N PHE A 91 -13.43 -10.75 12.89
CA PHE A 91 -13.92 -10.59 14.25
C PHE A 91 -13.25 -9.36 14.87
N TYR A 92 -14.05 -8.36 15.24
CA TYR A 92 -13.56 -7.14 15.86
C TYR A 92 -13.63 -7.26 17.38
N PRO A 93 -12.51 -7.12 18.11
CA PRO A 93 -12.49 -7.31 19.56
C PRO A 93 -13.20 -6.19 20.33
N ILE A 94 -13.34 -5.01 19.73
CA ILE A 94 -14.02 -3.84 20.30
C ILE A 94 -14.94 -3.20 19.23
N PRO A 95 -16.08 -2.61 19.62
CA PRO A 95 -17.04 -2.04 18.67
C PRO A 95 -16.50 -0.86 17.86
N GLU A 96 -15.67 -0.01 18.46
CA GLU A 96 -15.04 1.17 17.82
C GLU A 96 -14.17 0.76 16.62
N ALA A 97 -13.54 -0.41 16.71
CA ALA A 97 -12.75 -0.99 15.62
C ALA A 97 -13.62 -1.45 14.45
N ARG A 98 -14.78 -2.05 14.75
CA ARG A 98 -15.77 -2.44 13.73
C ARG A 98 -16.34 -1.20 13.04
N VAL A 99 -16.66 -0.16 13.81
CA VAL A 99 -17.18 1.12 13.29
C VAL A 99 -16.18 1.74 12.33
N SER A 100 -14.93 1.95 12.75
CA SER A 100 -13.90 2.55 11.90
C SER A 100 -13.68 1.76 10.60
N ASN A 101 -13.46 0.44 10.70
CA ASN A 101 -13.12 -0.36 9.53
C ASN A 101 -14.29 -0.48 8.53
N LEU A 102 -15.55 -0.53 8.98
CA LEU A 102 -16.69 -0.56 8.06
C LEU A 102 -16.98 0.78 7.39
N ARG A 103 -16.70 1.91 8.07
CA ARG A 103 -16.95 3.27 7.55
C ARG A 103 -15.91 3.73 6.52
N HIS A 104 -14.65 3.39 6.73
CA HIS A 104 -13.54 3.86 5.87
C HIS A 104 -12.94 2.76 4.99
N ARG A 105 -13.06 1.50 5.42
CA ARG A 105 -12.61 0.30 4.72
C ARG A 105 -11.14 0.35 4.25
N PRO A 106 -10.18 0.81 5.07
CA PRO A 106 -8.78 0.86 4.66
C PRO A 106 -8.18 -0.55 4.52
N ILE A 107 -7.25 -0.69 3.59
CA ILE A 107 -6.42 -1.89 3.44
C ILE A 107 -4.95 -1.47 3.31
N GLY A 108 -4.04 -2.36 3.68
CA GLY A 108 -2.60 -2.15 3.57
C GLY A 108 -1.93 -3.24 2.74
N LEU A 109 -1.72 -2.95 1.46
CA LEU A 109 -0.88 -3.76 0.60
C LEU A 109 0.58 -3.37 0.79
N GLY A 110 1.41 -4.36 1.07
CA GLY A 110 2.86 -4.21 1.13
C GLY A 110 3.58 -5.15 0.18
N VAL A 111 4.89 -5.22 0.33
CA VAL A 111 5.79 -6.03 -0.49
C VAL A 111 6.74 -6.80 0.40
N GLN A 112 7.40 -7.78 -0.19
CA GLN A 112 8.56 -8.45 0.39
C GLN A 112 9.49 -8.86 -0.76
N GLY A 113 10.77 -9.03 -0.45
CA GLY A 113 11.78 -9.47 -1.41
C GLY A 113 12.11 -8.45 -2.51
N LEU A 114 12.08 -7.15 -2.20
CA LEU A 114 12.52 -6.12 -3.17
C LEU A 114 14.01 -6.30 -3.52
N ALA A 115 14.86 -6.55 -2.52
CA ALA A 115 16.28 -6.79 -2.75
C ALA A 115 16.53 -8.06 -3.58
N ASP A 116 15.75 -9.12 -3.34
CA ASP A 116 15.81 -10.35 -4.13
C ASP A 116 15.46 -10.10 -5.60
N ALA A 117 14.38 -9.34 -5.86
CA ALA A 117 14.00 -9.00 -7.23
C ALA A 117 15.11 -8.21 -7.95
N PHE A 118 15.77 -7.28 -7.26
CA PHE A 118 16.93 -6.56 -7.80
C PHE A 118 18.12 -7.49 -8.05
N MET A 119 18.42 -8.42 -7.14
CA MET A 119 19.50 -9.39 -7.30
C MET A 119 19.28 -10.33 -8.50
N LEU A 120 18.07 -10.87 -8.65
CA LEU A 120 17.71 -11.72 -9.79
C LEU A 120 17.88 -10.99 -11.12
N LEU A 121 17.52 -9.70 -11.17
CA LEU A 121 17.68 -8.84 -12.34
C LEU A 121 19.10 -8.27 -12.51
N ARG A 122 20.02 -8.55 -11.59
CA ARG A 122 21.40 -8.02 -11.57
C ARG A 122 21.48 -6.50 -11.45
N TYR A 123 20.54 -5.89 -10.74
CA TYR A 123 20.54 -4.46 -10.45
C TYR A 123 21.13 -4.22 -9.05
N PRO A 124 22.25 -3.47 -8.93
CA PRO A 124 22.66 -2.93 -7.64
C PRO A 124 21.52 -2.09 -7.04
N PHE A 125 21.31 -2.16 -5.74
CA PHE A 125 20.17 -1.50 -5.08
C PHE A 125 20.10 0.02 -5.36
N GLU A 126 21.27 0.65 -5.51
CA GLU A 126 21.40 2.10 -5.74
C GLU A 126 21.44 2.49 -7.23
N SER A 127 21.38 1.52 -8.15
CA SER A 127 21.44 1.76 -9.60
C SER A 127 20.22 2.51 -10.13
N GLU A 128 20.38 3.18 -11.28
CA GLU A 128 19.26 3.88 -11.93
C GLU A 128 18.18 2.90 -12.39
N GLU A 129 18.58 1.69 -12.77
CA GLU A 129 17.68 0.58 -13.10
C GLU A 129 16.82 0.17 -11.91
N ALA A 130 17.43 -0.02 -10.73
CA ALA A 130 16.71 -0.33 -9.49
C ALA A 130 15.78 0.82 -9.07
N LYS A 131 16.22 2.08 -9.17
CA LYS A 131 15.37 3.25 -8.89
C LYS A 131 14.16 3.32 -9.80
N ARG A 132 14.33 3.04 -11.11
CA ARG A 132 13.23 3.00 -12.07
C ARG A 132 12.28 1.84 -11.77
N LEU A 133 12.82 0.64 -11.56
CA LEU A 133 12.02 -0.55 -11.24
C LEU A 133 11.21 -0.36 -9.95
N ASN A 134 11.81 0.24 -8.92
CA ASN A 134 11.11 0.61 -7.68
C ASN A 134 9.87 1.47 -7.98
N ARG A 135 10.03 2.54 -8.76
CA ARG A 135 8.89 3.41 -9.14
C ARG A 135 7.84 2.62 -9.92
N ASP A 136 8.24 1.84 -10.92
CA ASP A 136 7.31 1.09 -11.77
C ASP A 136 6.54 0.01 -10.99
N ILE A 137 7.18 -0.67 -10.02
CA ILE A 137 6.53 -1.67 -9.15
C ILE A 137 5.42 -1.00 -8.32
N PHE A 138 5.75 0.07 -7.60
CA PHE A 138 4.78 0.74 -6.73
C PHE A 138 3.72 1.49 -7.52
N GLU A 139 4.04 2.03 -8.69
CA GLU A 139 3.05 2.61 -9.62
C GLU A 139 2.05 1.53 -10.06
N THR A 140 2.54 0.35 -10.45
CA THR A 140 1.70 -0.79 -10.87
C THR A 140 0.79 -1.26 -9.74
N MET A 141 1.35 -1.46 -8.55
CA MET A 141 0.57 -1.88 -7.38
C MET A 141 -0.52 -0.86 -7.03
N TYR A 142 -0.17 0.43 -7.01
CA TYR A 142 -1.13 1.47 -6.68
C TYR A 142 -2.23 1.57 -7.73
N PHE A 143 -1.90 1.49 -9.02
CA PHE A 143 -2.86 1.50 -10.12
C PHE A 143 -3.85 0.32 -10.00
N ALA A 144 -3.31 -0.89 -9.84
CA ALA A 144 -4.09 -2.12 -9.71
C ALA A 144 -5.03 -2.07 -8.49
N ALA A 145 -4.54 -1.58 -7.35
CA ALA A 145 -5.33 -1.46 -6.13
C ALA A 145 -6.45 -0.43 -6.27
N CYS A 146 -6.17 0.75 -6.84
CA CYS A 146 -7.16 1.78 -7.13
C CYS A 146 -8.26 1.25 -8.06
N GLU A 147 -7.87 0.56 -9.13
CA GLU A 147 -8.82 0.01 -10.08
C GLU A 147 -9.67 -1.11 -9.48
N ALA A 148 -9.07 -2.07 -8.77
CA ALA A 148 -9.85 -3.10 -8.08
C ALA A 148 -10.81 -2.51 -7.05
N SER A 149 -10.40 -1.45 -6.34
CA SER A 149 -11.28 -0.74 -5.40
C SER A 149 -12.41 0.00 -6.11
N CYS A 150 -12.15 0.61 -7.28
CA CYS A 150 -13.17 1.22 -8.13
C CYS A 150 -14.17 0.19 -8.68
N GLU A 151 -13.69 -0.98 -9.12
CA GLU A 151 -14.54 -2.10 -9.58
C GLU A 151 -15.42 -2.65 -8.45
N LEU A 152 -14.90 -2.72 -7.22
CA LEU A 152 -15.69 -3.06 -6.04
C LEU A 152 -16.73 -1.98 -5.74
N SER A 153 -16.36 -0.70 -5.88
CA SER A 153 -17.27 0.44 -5.68
C SER A 153 -18.42 0.45 -6.68
N ALA A 154 -18.14 0.15 -7.95
CA ALA A 154 -19.17 0.05 -8.99
C ALA A 154 -20.22 -1.03 -8.68
N ARG A 155 -19.84 -2.09 -7.94
CA ARG A 155 -20.74 -3.19 -7.55
C ARG A 155 -21.45 -2.93 -6.21
N ASP A 156 -20.70 -2.51 -5.19
CA ASP A 156 -21.14 -2.49 -3.79
C ASP A 156 -21.36 -1.06 -3.24
N GLY A 157 -21.13 -0.04 -4.07
CA GLY A 157 -21.07 1.37 -3.69
C GLY A 157 -19.72 1.77 -3.09
N PRO A 158 -19.41 3.07 -3.00
CA PRO A 158 -18.20 3.56 -2.35
C PRO A 158 -18.21 3.28 -0.84
N TYR A 159 -17.05 3.42 -0.18
CA TYR A 159 -17.03 3.44 1.28
C TYR A 159 -17.79 4.66 1.81
N GLU A 160 -18.35 4.54 3.02
CA GLU A 160 -19.33 5.50 3.59
C GLU A 160 -18.83 6.94 3.58
N THR A 161 -17.54 7.13 3.83
CA THR A 161 -16.89 8.44 3.97
C THR A 161 -16.10 8.87 2.74
N TYR A 162 -16.43 8.34 1.57
CA TYR A 162 -15.76 8.68 0.31
C TYR A 162 -16.00 10.13 -0.12
N ALA A 163 -17.22 10.64 0.04
CA ALA A 163 -17.57 12.00 -0.33
C ALA A 163 -16.73 13.03 0.47
N GLY A 164 -16.10 13.97 -0.24
CA GLY A 164 -15.22 14.97 0.35
C GLY A 164 -13.78 14.51 0.56
N SER A 165 -13.45 13.24 0.26
CA SER A 165 -12.05 12.79 0.23
C SER A 165 -11.31 13.34 -1.00
N PRO A 166 -9.97 13.46 -0.96
CA PRO A 166 -9.16 13.79 -2.14
C PRO A 166 -9.48 12.93 -3.36
N ALA A 167 -9.68 11.62 -3.18
CA ALA A 167 -10.02 10.72 -4.28
C ALA A 167 -11.37 11.05 -4.91
N SER A 168 -12.35 11.55 -4.14
CA SER A 168 -13.63 12.05 -4.68
C SER A 168 -13.50 13.35 -5.47
N GLU A 169 -12.41 14.10 -5.27
CA GLU A 169 -12.04 15.29 -6.04
C GLU A 169 -11.09 14.95 -7.23
N GLY A 170 -10.88 13.67 -7.52
CA GLY A 170 -9.98 13.22 -8.59
C GLY A 170 -8.47 13.33 -8.27
N ARG A 171 -8.14 13.52 -6.98
CA ARG A 171 -6.76 13.62 -6.49
C ARG A 171 -6.33 12.29 -5.87
N LEU A 172 -5.38 11.62 -6.52
CA LEU A 172 -4.75 10.40 -6.04
C LEU A 172 -3.42 10.73 -5.34
N GLN A 173 -2.77 9.71 -4.77
CA GLN A 173 -1.61 9.92 -3.90
C GLN A 173 -0.49 10.73 -4.58
N PHE A 174 -0.13 10.41 -5.82
CA PHE A 174 0.92 11.13 -6.53
C PHE A 174 0.57 12.63 -6.77
N ASP A 175 -0.71 12.98 -6.90
CA ASP A 175 -1.13 14.39 -7.01
C ASP A 175 -0.87 15.14 -5.70
N LEU A 176 -1.06 14.48 -4.54
CA LEU A 176 -0.76 15.06 -3.22
C LEU A 176 0.74 15.30 -3.00
N TRP A 177 1.59 14.66 -3.80
CA TRP A 177 3.04 14.87 -3.83
C TRP A 177 3.51 15.75 -4.99
N GLY A 178 2.62 16.20 -5.89
CA GLY A 178 3.00 16.93 -7.09
C GLY A 178 3.84 16.11 -8.08
N VAL A 179 3.67 14.79 -8.08
CA VAL A 179 4.42 13.86 -8.93
C VAL A 179 3.56 13.41 -10.10
N VAL A 180 4.15 13.37 -11.30
CA VAL A 180 3.54 12.76 -12.48
C VAL A 180 4.11 11.35 -12.64
N PRO A 181 3.26 10.29 -12.69
CA PRO A 181 3.71 8.93 -12.96
C PRO A 181 4.46 8.84 -14.30
N GLN A 182 5.58 8.12 -14.33
CA GLN A 182 6.51 8.13 -15.46
C GLN A 182 6.61 6.80 -16.21
N SER A 183 6.01 5.71 -15.71
CA SER A 183 6.15 4.41 -16.34
C SER A 183 5.54 4.34 -17.75
N GLY A 184 4.49 5.13 -17.99
CA GLY A 184 3.70 5.08 -19.23
C GLY A 184 2.91 3.77 -19.41
N ARG A 185 2.90 2.88 -18.41
CA ARG A 185 2.26 1.55 -18.51
C ARG A 185 0.75 1.59 -18.24
N TRP A 186 0.29 2.56 -17.46
CA TRP A 186 -1.06 2.55 -16.89
C TRP A 186 -1.84 3.81 -17.23
N ASP A 187 -3.10 3.63 -17.65
CA ASP A 187 -3.99 4.72 -18.01
C ASP A 187 -4.61 5.38 -16.77
N TRP A 188 -3.84 6.26 -16.13
CA TRP A 188 -4.29 7.04 -14.99
C TRP A 188 -5.45 8.00 -15.33
N VAL A 189 -5.55 8.46 -16.58
CA VAL A 189 -6.62 9.36 -17.01
C VAL A 189 -7.94 8.62 -17.04
N GLY A 190 -7.98 7.47 -17.71
CA GLY A 190 -9.17 6.62 -17.74
C GLY A 190 -9.53 6.08 -16.36
N LEU A 191 -8.55 5.74 -15.52
CA LEU A 191 -8.83 5.32 -14.14
C LEU A 191 -9.45 6.44 -13.30
N LYS A 192 -8.94 7.67 -13.39
CA LYS A 192 -9.54 8.82 -12.69
C LYS A 192 -10.97 9.11 -13.15
N GLN A 193 -11.28 8.92 -14.43
CA GLN A 193 -12.65 9.03 -14.95
C GLN A 193 -13.57 7.96 -14.33
N ARG A 194 -13.15 6.69 -14.31
CA ARG A 194 -13.92 5.62 -13.66
C ARG A 194 -14.11 5.85 -12.17
N ILE A 195 -13.09 6.35 -11.47
CA ILE A 195 -13.19 6.72 -10.05
C ILE A 195 -14.18 7.87 -9.86
N ALA A 196 -14.21 8.86 -10.74
CA ALA A 196 -15.19 9.95 -10.67
C ALA A 196 -16.64 9.44 -10.87
N GLU A 197 -16.83 8.42 -11.72
CA GLU A 197 -18.15 7.83 -11.99
C GLU A 197 -18.62 6.87 -10.90
N HIS A 198 -17.73 6.05 -10.36
CA HIS A 198 -18.10 4.92 -9.49
C HIS A 198 -17.62 5.04 -8.04
N GLY A 199 -16.68 5.94 -7.77
CA GLY A 199 -16.01 6.06 -6.48
C GLY A 199 -15.01 4.94 -6.21
N MET A 200 -14.61 4.81 -4.94
CA MET A 200 -13.71 3.75 -4.46
C MET A 200 -14.30 3.02 -3.27
N ARG A 201 -14.00 1.72 -3.12
CA ARG A 201 -14.49 0.91 -2.00
C ARG A 201 -13.62 0.98 -0.75
N ASN A 202 -12.38 1.48 -0.87
CA ASN A 202 -11.40 1.50 0.21
C ASN A 202 -10.75 2.89 0.30
N SER A 203 -10.65 3.45 1.51
CA SER A 203 -10.08 4.79 1.70
C SER A 203 -8.57 4.84 1.51
N LEU A 204 -7.86 3.77 1.85
CA LEU A 204 -6.40 3.61 1.74
C LEU A 204 -6.10 2.21 1.21
N LEU A 205 -4.95 2.05 0.54
CA LEU A 205 -4.66 0.85 -0.27
C LEU A 205 -3.28 0.23 -0.05
N VAL A 206 -2.24 1.06 0.08
CA VAL A 206 -0.83 0.61 0.06
C VAL A 206 -0.13 1.14 1.30
N ALA A 207 0.44 0.23 2.08
CA ALA A 207 1.18 0.51 3.31
C ALA A 207 2.24 -0.59 3.51
N PRO A 208 3.44 -0.45 2.91
CA PRO A 208 4.49 -1.45 3.03
C PRO A 208 4.93 -1.65 4.49
N MET A 209 4.65 -2.83 5.03
CA MET A 209 4.89 -3.19 6.42
C MET A 209 6.22 -3.94 6.59
N PRO A 210 6.72 -4.06 7.82
CA PRO A 210 7.69 -5.11 8.17
C PRO A 210 7.09 -6.49 7.89
N THR A 211 7.84 -7.35 7.22
CA THR A 211 7.41 -8.71 6.83
C THR A 211 8.23 -9.79 7.52
N ALA A 212 8.80 -9.49 8.69
CA ALA A 212 9.75 -10.33 9.43
C ALA A 212 9.43 -11.83 9.39
N SER A 213 8.21 -12.23 9.77
CA SER A 213 7.83 -13.65 9.78
C SER A 213 7.42 -14.18 8.40
N THR A 214 6.67 -13.41 7.62
CA THR A 214 6.13 -13.90 6.33
C THR A 214 7.18 -13.98 5.23
N ALA A 215 8.17 -13.08 5.24
CA ALA A 215 9.33 -13.16 4.34
C ALA A 215 10.24 -14.35 4.68
N GLN A 216 10.40 -14.66 5.97
CA GLN A 216 11.11 -15.88 6.35
C GLN A 216 10.43 -17.15 5.85
N ILE A 217 9.09 -17.22 5.96
CA ILE A 217 8.30 -18.36 5.45
C ILE A 217 8.49 -18.53 3.93
N LEU A 218 8.50 -17.42 3.18
CA LEU A 218 8.64 -17.45 1.72
C LEU A 218 10.10 -17.45 1.23
N GLY A 219 11.08 -17.41 2.14
CA GLY A 219 12.51 -17.37 1.79
C GLY A 219 12.97 -16.07 1.12
N ASN A 220 12.26 -14.96 1.35
CA ASN A 220 12.59 -13.63 0.81
C ASN A 220 13.31 -12.76 1.85
N ASN A 221 13.98 -11.71 1.37
CA ASN A 221 14.40 -10.59 2.22
C ASN A 221 13.19 -9.76 2.68
N GLU A 222 13.34 -9.10 3.83
CA GLU A 222 12.26 -8.35 4.45
C GLU A 222 11.85 -7.12 3.64
N SER A 223 10.53 -6.96 3.46
CA SER A 223 9.88 -5.76 2.95
C SER A 223 10.55 -5.17 1.69
N PHE A 224 10.84 -3.87 1.72
CA PHE A 224 11.58 -3.12 0.71
C PHE A 224 13.05 -2.87 1.12
N GLU A 225 13.56 -3.60 2.11
CA GLU A 225 14.89 -3.35 2.67
C GLU A 225 15.99 -3.99 1.81
N PRO A 226 17.21 -3.40 1.79
CA PRO A 226 18.38 -4.08 1.25
C PRO A 226 18.77 -5.28 2.12
N TYR A 227 19.58 -6.19 1.57
CA TYR A 227 20.24 -7.21 2.37
C TYR A 227 21.15 -6.56 3.41
N THR A 228 20.92 -6.86 4.69
CA THR A 228 21.74 -6.32 5.79
C THR A 228 23.07 -7.05 5.93
N GLN A 229 23.11 -8.34 5.57
CA GLN A 229 24.29 -9.20 5.57
C GLN A 229 24.20 -10.22 4.42
N ASN A 230 25.35 -10.69 3.92
CA ASN A 230 25.38 -11.76 2.90
C ASN A 230 25.27 -13.16 3.51
N LEU A 231 25.42 -13.29 4.83
CA LEU A 231 25.35 -14.54 5.56
C LEU A 231 24.55 -14.32 6.84
N TYR A 232 23.51 -15.12 7.03
CA TYR A 232 22.71 -15.14 8.25
C TYR A 232 22.87 -16.49 8.94
N VAL A 233 23.02 -16.48 10.26
CA VAL A 233 22.84 -17.68 11.09
C VAL A 233 21.36 -17.74 11.45
N ARG A 234 20.66 -18.78 10.96
CA ARG A 234 19.23 -19.03 11.22
C ARG A 234 19.06 -20.30 12.03
#